data_AF-A0A705WXJ5-F1
#
_entry.id   AF-A0A705WXJ5-F1
#
_cell.length_a   1.000
_cell.length_b   1.000
_cell.length_c   1.000
_cell.angle_alpha   90.00
_cell.angle_beta   90.00
_cell.angle_gamma   90.00
#
_symmetry.space_group_name_H-M   'P 1'
#
loop_
_entity.id
_entity.type
_entity.pdbx_description
1 polymer ?
#
loop_
_entity_poly.entity_id
_entity_poly.type
_entity_poly.pdbx_seq_one_letter_code
_entity_poly.pdbx_strand_id
1 'polypeptide(L)'
;CAGCFNAPSALGSYAAVFEEMNALAHFEAFCSLNGPQFYGLPMNTGWVELVRDEQQIPGNIALADDSLVPFLAGETVRWSVKK
;
A
#
# COMPACT_ATOMS: atom_id res chain seq x y z
N CYS A 1 -12.69 14.70 -11.68
CA CYS A 1 -13.37 13.88 -10.65
C CYS A 1 -12.52 13.86 -9.38
N ALA A 2 -13.13 13.72 -8.20
CA ALA A 2 -12.36 13.55 -6.95
C ALA A 2 -11.99 12.08 -6.75
N GLY A 3 -10.72 11.80 -6.50
CA GLY A 3 -10.20 10.44 -6.25
C GLY A 3 -8.68 10.38 -6.39
N CYS A 4 -8.05 9.50 -5.61
CA CYS A 4 -6.61 9.24 -5.69
C CYS A 4 -6.40 7.77 -6.07
N PHE A 5 -5.73 7.50 -7.19
CA PHE A 5 -5.40 6.14 -7.59
C PHE A 5 -4.18 5.63 -6.81
N ASN A 6 -4.42 5.13 -5.60
CA ASN A 6 -3.37 4.75 -4.66
C ASN A 6 -3.09 3.24 -4.59
N ALA A 7 -3.90 2.40 -5.23
CA ALA A 7 -3.74 0.95 -5.18
C ALA A 7 -2.29 0.45 -5.46
N PRO A 8 -1.52 1.05 -6.40
CA PRO A 8 -0.15 0.62 -6.67
C PRO A 8 0.83 0.80 -5.49
N SER A 9 0.60 1.78 -4.61
CA SER A 9 1.54 2.19 -3.56
C SER A 9 0.97 2.14 -2.15
N ALA A 10 -0.34 1.88 -1.99
CA ALA A 10 -1.04 2.03 -0.72
C ALA A 10 -0.40 1.27 0.45
N LEU A 11 -0.10 -0.02 0.27
CA LEU A 11 0.41 -0.86 1.37
C LEU A 11 1.79 -0.41 1.84
N GLY A 12 2.68 -0.05 0.90
CA GLY A 12 3.99 0.51 1.20
C GLY A 12 3.91 1.89 1.87
N SER A 13 2.99 2.75 1.40
CA SER A 13 2.73 4.05 2.03
C SER A 13 2.23 3.92 3.47
N TYR A 14 1.33 2.98 3.75
CA TYR A 14 0.91 2.72 5.13
C TYR A 14 2.07 2.19 5.98
N ALA A 15 2.89 1.27 5.47
CA ALA A 15 4.06 0.79 6.20
C ALA A 15 5.03 1.94 6.55
N ALA A 16 5.26 2.88 5.62
CA ALA A 16 6.07 4.07 5.89
C ALA A 16 5.49 4.93 7.01
N VAL A 17 4.17 5.22 6.99
CA VAL A 17 3.51 5.99 8.06
C VAL A 17 3.65 5.28 9.41
N PHE A 18 3.41 3.97 9.48
CA PHE A 18 3.54 3.22 10.73
C PHE A 18 5.01 3.14 11.20
N GLU A 19 5.99 3.09 10.30
CA GLU A 19 7.42 3.17 10.64
C GLU A 19 7.78 4.53 11.22
N GLU A 20 7.39 5.64 10.57
CA GLU A 20 7.64 7.01 11.03
C GLU A 20 7.06 7.27 12.43
N MET A 21 5.92 6.64 12.73
CA MET A 21 5.25 6.74 14.02
C MET A 21 5.79 5.75 15.08
N ASN A 22 6.84 4.98 14.77
CA ASN A 22 7.37 3.89 15.61
C ASN A 22 6.28 2.88 16.05
N ALA A 23 5.34 2.61 15.14
CA ALA A 23 4.11 1.87 15.40
C ALA A 23 3.95 0.61 14.55
N LEU A 24 5.00 0.11 13.88
CA LEU A 24 4.94 -1.08 13.02
C LEU A 24 4.32 -2.32 13.69
N ALA A 25 4.42 -2.43 15.02
CA ALA A 25 3.75 -3.48 15.79
C ALA A 25 2.21 -3.49 15.65
N HIS A 26 1.60 -2.40 15.16
CA HIS A 26 0.16 -2.28 14.95
C HIS A 26 -0.25 -2.37 13.46
N PHE A 27 0.70 -2.50 12.55
CA PHE A 27 0.47 -2.45 11.10
C PHE A 27 -0.40 -3.61 10.59
N GLU A 28 -0.10 -4.85 11.02
CA GLU A 28 -0.88 -6.02 10.62
C GLU A 28 -2.34 -5.92 11.09
N ALA A 29 -2.56 -5.47 12.32
CA ALA A 29 -3.90 -5.28 12.85
C ALA A 29 -4.70 -4.31 11.98
N PHE A 30 -4.09 -3.18 11.60
CA PHE A 30 -4.71 -2.19 10.72
C PHE A 30 -5.05 -2.75 9.34
N CYS A 31 -4.11 -3.43 8.68
CA CYS A 31 -4.29 -3.90 7.31
C CYS A 31 -5.17 -5.16 7.18
N SER A 32 -5.18 -6.02 8.21
CA SER A 32 -5.60 -7.42 8.02
C SER A 32 -6.53 -7.97 9.10
N LEU A 33 -6.58 -7.39 10.31
CA LEU A 33 -7.33 -7.98 11.43
C LEU A 33 -8.57 -7.16 11.81
N ASN A 34 -8.42 -5.84 11.90
CA ASN A 34 -9.46 -4.95 12.41
C ASN A 34 -10.71 -4.96 11.51
N GLY A 35 -10.51 -4.97 10.18
CA GLY A 35 -11.60 -5.06 9.20
C GLY A 35 -12.40 -6.35 9.35
N PRO A 36 -11.80 -7.54 9.16
CA PRO A 36 -12.53 -8.80 9.30
C PRO A 36 -13.24 -8.96 10.65
N GLN A 37 -12.60 -8.58 11.76
CA GLN A 37 -13.23 -8.61 13.08
C GLN A 37 -14.48 -7.73 13.15
N PHE A 38 -14.40 -6.50 12.63
CA PHE A 38 -15.53 -5.56 12.63
C PHE A 38 -16.68 -6.03 11.72
N TYR A 39 -16.35 -6.56 10.54
CA TYR A 39 -17.34 -7.01 9.56
C TYR A 39 -17.86 -8.44 9.79
N GLY A 40 -17.35 -9.15 10.81
CA GLY A 40 -17.73 -10.55 11.08
C GLY A 40 -17.27 -11.53 9.99
N LEU A 41 -16.16 -11.23 9.31
CA LEU A 41 -15.59 -12.03 8.24
C LEU A 41 -14.36 -12.82 8.75
N PRO A 42 -14.05 -13.99 8.14
CA PRO A 42 -12.87 -14.74 8.51
C PRO A 42 -11.58 -13.98 8.18
N MET A 43 -10.54 -14.20 8.99
CA MET A 43 -9.19 -13.71 8.70
C MET A 43 -8.56 -14.48 7.54
N ASN A 44 -7.71 -13.81 6.77
CA ASN A 44 -6.92 -14.47 5.74
C ASN A 44 -5.91 -15.45 6.37
N THR A 45 -5.66 -16.58 5.70
CA THR A 45 -4.66 -17.58 6.14
C THR A 45 -3.32 -17.44 5.43
N GLY A 46 -3.28 -16.68 4.33
CA GLY A 46 -2.07 -16.34 3.59
C GLY A 46 -1.36 -15.13 4.19
N TRP A 47 -0.14 -14.90 3.74
CA TRP A 47 0.70 -13.78 4.15
C TRP A 47 1.31 -13.08 2.94
N VAL A 48 1.71 -11.83 3.14
CA VAL A 48 2.53 -11.05 2.20
C VAL A 48 3.74 -10.53 2.95
N GLU A 49 4.88 -10.42 2.26
CA GLU A 49 6.11 -9.87 2.82
C GLU A 49 6.30 -8.46 2.27
N LEU A 50 6.53 -7.48 3.15
CA LEU A 50 7.02 -6.16 2.75
C LEU A 50 8.51 -6.11 2.99
N VAL A 51 9.24 -5.62 2.00
CA VAL A 51 10.68 -5.41 2.06
C VAL A 51 10.99 -3.92 2.03
N ARG A 52 12.01 -3.52 2.77
CA ARG A 52 12.53 -2.15 2.75
C ARG A 52 13.46 -1.97 1.55
N ASP A 53 12.85 -2.01 0.37
CA ASP A 53 13.49 -1.87 -0.94
C ASP A 53 12.94 -0.61 -1.60
N GLU A 54 13.82 0.35 -1.84
CA GLU A 54 13.44 1.65 -2.42
C GLU A 54 13.05 1.47 -3.89
N GLN A 55 11.83 1.88 -4.22
CA GLN A 55 11.29 1.74 -5.58
C GLN A 55 10.70 3.06 -6.06
N GLN A 56 10.96 3.41 -7.32
CA GLN A 56 10.35 4.57 -7.94
C GLN A 56 8.95 4.22 -8.45
N ILE A 57 7.96 5.03 -8.10
CA ILE A 57 6.60 4.89 -8.63
C ILE A 57 6.56 5.47 -10.04
N PRO A 58 5.98 4.75 -11.02
CA PRO A 58 5.90 5.25 -12.40
C PRO A 58 5.11 6.56 -12.45
N GLY A 59 5.55 7.48 -13.31
CA GLY A 59 4.89 8.78 -13.48
C GLY A 59 3.48 8.68 -14.06
N ASN A 60 3.20 7.62 -14.83
CA ASN A 60 1.90 7.31 -15.38
C ASN A 60 1.69 5.79 -15.50
N ILE A 61 0.44 5.39 -15.62
CA ILE A 61 0.01 4.02 -15.94
C ILE A 61 -0.87 4.11 -17.18
N ALA A 62 -0.42 3.49 -18.27
CA ALA A 62 -1.11 3.56 -19.55
C ALA A 62 -2.45 2.81 -19.53
N LEU A 63 -3.46 3.42 -20.16
CA LEU A 63 -4.74 2.80 -20.53
C LEU A 63 -4.81 2.74 -22.07
N ALA A 64 -5.88 2.16 -22.61
CA ALA A 64 -6.05 2.05 -24.06
C ALA A 64 -6.06 3.41 -24.77
N ASP A 65 -6.80 4.38 -24.21
CA ASP A 65 -7.02 5.71 -24.81
C ASP A 65 -6.61 6.88 -23.89
N ASP A 66 -6.01 6.59 -22.73
CA ASP A 66 -5.65 7.60 -21.72
C ASP A 66 -4.53 7.09 -20.78
N SER A 67 -4.25 7.81 -19.70
CA SER A 67 -3.33 7.39 -18.65
C SER A 67 -3.81 7.78 -17.25
N LEU A 68 -3.41 7.01 -16.25
CA LEU A 68 -3.61 7.33 -14.85
C LEU A 68 -2.31 7.86 -14.24
N VAL A 69 -2.41 8.91 -13.45
CA VAL A 69 -1.33 9.36 -12.56
C VAL A 69 -1.54 8.68 -11.21
N PRO A 70 -0.68 7.71 -10.81
CA PRO A 70 -0.81 7.05 -9.51
C PRO A 70 -0.47 8.00 -8.36
N PHE A 71 -0.95 7.67 -7.16
CA PHE A 71 -0.49 8.32 -5.94
C PHE A 71 1.03 8.12 -5.78
N LEU A 72 1.73 9.22 -5.46
CA LEU A 72 3.20 9.30 -5.39
C LEU A 72 3.92 9.10 -6.73
N ALA A 73 3.27 9.43 -7.86
CA ALA A 73 3.89 9.38 -9.19
C ALA A 73 5.26 10.08 -9.24
N GLY A 74 6.29 9.36 -9.67
CA GLY A 74 7.67 9.88 -9.80
C GLY A 74 8.50 9.84 -8.51
N GLU A 75 7.86 9.66 -7.35
CA GLU A 75 8.52 9.60 -6.05
C GLU A 75 9.16 8.22 -5.78
N THR A 76 10.14 8.20 -4.89
CA THR A 76 10.72 6.96 -4.34
C THR A 76 10.00 6.57 -3.07
N VAL A 77 9.47 5.34 -3.01
CA VAL A 77 8.85 4.75 -1.83
C VAL A 77 9.81 3.79 -1.14
N ARG A 78 9.76 3.73 0.18
CA ARG A 78 10.71 2.96 1.02
C ARG A 78 10.36 1.49 1.21
N TRP A 79 9.06 1.18 1.13
CA TRP A 79 8.52 -0.15 1.36
C TRP A 79 7.79 -0.64 0.13
N SER A 80 8.03 -1.88 -0.26
CA SER A 80 7.38 -2.53 -1.39
C SER A 80 7.00 -3.97 -1.03
N VAL A 81 5.98 -4.50 -1.70
CA VAL A 81 5.60 -5.92 -1.57
C VAL A 81 6.63 -6.76 -2.31
N LYS A 82 7.16 -7.78 -1.65
CA LYS A 82 8.06 -8.76 -2.27
C LYS A 82 7.34 -9.49 -3.39
N LYS A 83 7.87 -9.37 -4.61
CA LYS A 83 7.34 -10.01 -5.81
C LYS A 83 7.79 -11.46 -5.92
#